data_AF-A0A954RHC4-F1
#
_entry.id   AF-A0A954RHC4-F1
#
_cell.length_a   1.000
_cell.length_b   1.000
_cell.length_c   1.000
_cell.angle_alpha   90.00
_cell.angle_beta   90.00
_cell.angle_gamma   90.00
#
_symmetry.space_group_name_H-M   'P 1'
#
loop_
_entity.id
_entity.type
_entity.pdbx_description
1 polymer ?
#
loop_
_entity_poly.entity_id
_entity_poly.type
_entity_poly.pdbx_seq_one_letter_code
_entity_poly.pdbx_strand_id
1 'polypeptide(L)'
;HQLPDIWKDLIEAGFESGHAYGKALRTVKSCVGSTWCRFGVQDSVGFAIRLEERYRGIRAPHKMKMAVSGCVRECAEAQSKDFGLIATDNGYNLYIGGNGGAKPRHADLFAADLDEDTAIRYIDRIMMYYIFTADKLTRTATWLDNYEGGVEALRQVIIDDKLGICDELDSRMQYLVATYKCEWAEVVNDPEKQRRFRQFVNSDDHQPSIEFIAQRDQYRPADWPRGGMPVVPLTLPDGSAATHDVSANANGVETSDIAVSAPTQSASLPERTNKSKWVRVGYVDDFPTNGGSTIKYGEVQIAVYNFAARGEWYACQNMCPHMNAFVLSRGIIGDSGDEPKVACPLHKKPFSLRTGKNLAGEGYSLKVFPVKVDHGEVFLELPPQEQLNALLASERHCIKHARERVEQ
;
A
#
# COMPACT_ATOMS: atom_id res chain seq x y z
N HIS A 1 5.42 -7.51 -10.70
CA HIS A 1 6.54 -8.37 -11.07
C HIS A 1 7.83 -7.55 -11.15
N GLN A 2 8.01 -6.64 -12.10
CA GLN A 2 9.27 -5.86 -12.33
C GLN A 2 9.83 -5.00 -11.17
N LEU A 3 9.16 -4.84 -10.02
CA LEU A 3 9.61 -3.89 -8.99
C LEU A 3 10.97 -4.25 -8.36
N PRO A 4 11.28 -5.52 -8.00
CA PRO A 4 12.60 -5.86 -7.48
C PRO A 4 13.72 -5.57 -8.48
N ASP A 5 13.49 -5.81 -9.78
CA ASP A 5 14.48 -5.56 -10.83
C ASP A 5 14.76 -4.06 -10.98
N ILE A 6 13.71 -3.24 -11.07
CA ILE A 6 13.82 -1.77 -11.12
C ILE A 6 14.54 -1.22 -9.89
N TRP A 7 14.23 -1.74 -8.69
CA TRP A 7 14.89 -1.30 -7.46
C TRP A 7 16.33 -1.79 -7.34
N LYS A 8 16.67 -2.94 -7.91
CA LYS A 8 18.04 -3.41 -8.01
C LYS A 8 18.88 -2.43 -8.83
N ASP A 9 18.44 -2.09 -10.05
CA ASP A 9 19.14 -1.13 -10.92
C ASP A 9 19.32 0.24 -10.24
N LEU A 10 18.29 0.72 -9.54
CA LEU A 10 18.35 1.97 -8.78
C LEU A 10 19.36 1.92 -7.61
N ILE A 11 19.38 0.82 -6.85
CA ILE A 11 20.30 0.65 -5.72
C ILE A 11 21.74 0.48 -6.19
N GLU A 12 21.97 -0.24 -7.30
CA GLU A 12 23.29 -0.36 -7.93
C GLU A 12 23.80 1.00 -8.45
N ALA A 13 22.91 1.91 -8.86
CA ALA A 13 23.22 3.30 -9.18
C ALA A 13 23.30 4.25 -7.96
N GLY A 14 23.18 3.73 -6.73
CA GLY A 14 23.32 4.51 -5.49
C GLY A 14 22.04 5.21 -4.99
N PHE A 15 20.86 4.90 -5.54
CA PHE A 15 19.59 5.43 -5.02
C PHE A 15 19.04 4.60 -3.86
N GLU A 16 18.55 5.27 -2.83
CA GLU A 16 17.84 4.66 -1.71
C GLU A 16 16.31 4.86 -1.78
N SER A 17 15.57 4.01 -1.07
CA SER A 17 14.11 4.08 -1.04
C SER A 17 13.58 5.25 -0.19
N GLY A 18 13.13 6.30 -0.86
CA GLY A 18 12.38 7.40 -0.23
C GLY A 18 10.93 7.04 0.17
N HIS A 19 10.34 7.85 1.06
CA HIS A 19 9.04 7.56 1.67
C HIS A 19 7.88 8.40 1.11
N ALA A 20 7.84 8.53 -0.22
CA ALA A 20 7.02 9.50 -0.96
C ALA A 20 5.50 9.45 -0.70
N TYR A 21 4.95 8.31 -0.24
CA TYR A 21 3.54 8.19 0.15
C TYR A 21 3.32 7.92 1.64
N GLY A 22 4.37 7.57 2.40
CA GLY A 22 4.28 7.26 3.82
C GLY A 22 3.89 8.44 4.70
N LYS A 23 3.50 8.13 5.95
CA LYS A 23 3.44 9.07 7.07
C LYS A 23 4.84 9.14 7.70
N ALA A 24 5.74 9.79 6.98
CA ALA A 24 7.17 9.85 7.24
C ALA A 24 7.73 11.15 6.64
N LEU A 25 9.05 11.36 6.79
CA LEU A 25 9.78 12.43 6.10
C LEU A 25 9.58 12.35 4.58
N ARG A 26 9.42 13.53 3.96
CA ARG A 26 9.56 13.78 2.52
C ARG A 26 10.85 14.54 2.26
N THR A 27 11.38 14.40 1.03
CA THR A 27 12.62 15.03 0.58
C THR A 27 12.85 16.42 1.16
N VAL A 28 14.01 16.61 1.77
CA VAL A 28 14.40 17.86 2.40
C VAL A 28 14.73 18.86 1.31
N LYS A 29 13.87 19.86 1.12
CA LYS A 29 14.07 20.86 0.06
C LYS A 29 15.21 21.80 0.47
N SER A 30 16.25 21.91 -0.34
CA SER A 30 17.30 22.92 -0.18
C SER A 30 17.20 23.99 -1.28
N CYS A 31 17.87 25.12 -1.06
CA CYS A 31 18.39 25.91 -2.17
C CYS A 31 19.89 25.59 -2.36
N VAL A 32 20.50 26.11 -3.43
CA VAL A 32 21.87 25.74 -3.84
C VAL A 32 23.00 26.27 -2.91
N GLY A 33 22.64 26.88 -1.77
CA GLY A 33 23.56 27.23 -0.68
C GLY A 33 24.65 28.25 -1.03
N SER A 34 25.56 28.47 -0.09
CA SER A 34 26.84 29.17 -0.34
C SER A 34 27.71 28.43 -1.38
N THR A 35 27.47 27.13 -1.60
CA THR A 35 28.14 26.29 -2.60
C THR A 35 28.06 26.86 -4.02
N TRP A 36 26.91 27.42 -4.40
CA TRP A 36 26.67 27.92 -5.77
C TRP A 36 25.97 29.28 -5.85
N CYS A 37 25.31 29.75 -4.78
CA CYS A 37 24.63 31.05 -4.78
C CYS A 37 25.53 32.14 -4.20
N ARG A 38 25.78 33.21 -4.98
CA ARG A 38 26.46 34.42 -4.50
C ARG A 38 25.78 35.17 -3.33
N PHE A 39 24.60 34.72 -2.92
CA PHE A 39 23.85 35.24 -1.77
C PHE A 39 23.69 34.19 -0.66
N GLY A 40 24.25 32.99 -0.82
CA GLY A 40 24.24 31.95 0.20
C GLY A 40 25.22 32.32 1.31
N VAL A 41 24.71 32.39 2.53
CA VAL A 41 25.45 32.68 3.77
C VAL A 41 26.04 31.37 4.32
N GLN A 42 25.28 30.27 4.28
CA GLN A 42 25.69 28.95 4.78
C GLN A 42 25.38 27.85 3.74
N ASP A 43 25.94 26.64 3.96
CA ASP A 43 25.68 25.48 3.12
C ASP A 43 24.31 24.85 3.42
N SER A 44 23.31 25.20 2.62
CA SER A 44 22.00 24.55 2.71
C SER A 44 21.90 23.21 1.99
N VAL A 45 22.88 22.81 1.18
CA VAL A 45 22.86 21.53 0.47
C VAL A 45 23.40 20.43 1.39
N GLY A 46 24.60 20.62 1.95
CA GLY A 46 25.20 19.69 2.91
C GLY A 46 24.31 19.47 4.13
N PHE A 47 23.80 20.54 4.74
CA PHE A 47 22.92 20.40 5.90
C PHE A 47 21.58 19.72 5.56
N ALA A 48 20.99 19.97 4.38
CA ALA A 48 19.79 19.25 3.96
C ALA A 48 20.02 17.74 3.78
N ILE A 49 21.19 17.33 3.27
CA ILE A 49 21.59 15.92 3.18
C ILE A 49 21.70 15.30 4.58
N ARG A 50 22.40 15.96 5.53
CA ARG A 50 22.49 15.49 6.94
C ARG A 50 21.12 15.23 7.56
N LEU A 51 20.16 16.12 7.32
CA LEU A 51 18.78 15.98 7.83
C LEU A 51 18.02 14.85 7.12
N GLU A 52 18.18 14.68 5.80
CA GLU A 52 17.53 13.60 5.06
C GLU A 52 18.05 12.22 5.48
N GLU A 53 19.37 12.08 5.63
CA GLU A 53 20.03 10.86 6.10
C GLU A 53 19.67 10.51 7.54
N ARG A 54 19.51 11.51 8.42
CA ARG A 54 19.10 11.30 9.81
C ARG A 54 17.63 10.88 9.94
N TYR A 55 16.72 11.57 9.25
CA TYR A 55 15.27 11.41 9.48
C TYR A 55 14.54 10.51 8.48
N ARG A 56 15.23 9.94 7.49
CA ARG A 56 14.68 8.91 6.59
C ARG A 56 14.19 7.69 7.37
N GLY A 57 13.12 7.07 6.88
CA GLY A 57 12.50 5.88 7.49
C GLY A 57 11.52 6.20 8.62
N ILE A 58 11.79 7.22 9.44
CA ILE A 58 11.01 7.56 10.63
C ILE A 58 9.53 7.69 10.31
N ARG A 59 8.71 6.87 10.96
CA ARG A 59 7.24 6.87 10.86
C ARG A 59 6.69 7.82 11.92
N ALA A 60 5.74 8.66 11.53
CA ALA A 60 5.17 9.69 12.40
C ALA A 60 3.63 9.76 12.23
N PRO A 61 2.89 10.42 13.14
CA PRO A 61 1.43 10.53 13.07
C PRO A 61 0.92 11.05 11.72
N HIS A 62 1.69 11.92 11.05
CA HIS A 62 1.47 12.27 9.66
C HIS A 62 2.79 12.45 8.87
N LYS A 63 2.69 12.64 7.54
CA LYS A 63 3.83 13.03 6.69
C LYS A 63 4.43 14.37 7.16
N MET A 64 5.76 14.44 7.16
CA MET A 64 6.54 15.62 7.55
C MET A 64 7.34 16.12 6.34
N LYS A 65 7.55 17.43 6.23
CA LYS A 65 8.44 18.06 5.26
C LYS A 65 9.49 18.86 6.01
N MET A 66 10.70 18.91 5.46
CA MET A 66 11.76 19.78 5.96
C MET A 66 12.32 20.62 4.81
N ALA A 67 12.94 21.75 5.13
CA ALA A 67 13.72 22.51 4.16
C ALA A 67 14.81 23.36 4.80
N VAL A 68 15.90 23.59 4.07
CA VAL A 68 17.04 24.42 4.47
C VAL A 68 17.27 25.51 3.42
N SER A 69 17.16 26.78 3.82
CA SER A 69 17.48 27.94 2.99
C SER A 69 18.83 28.51 3.39
N GLY A 70 19.80 28.57 2.47
CA GLY A 70 21.13 29.11 2.72
C GLY A 70 21.19 30.63 2.90
N CYS A 71 20.05 31.34 2.89
CA CYS A 71 19.92 32.75 3.29
C CYS A 71 18.45 33.15 3.47
N VAL A 72 18.21 34.35 3.99
CA VAL A 72 16.88 34.97 4.19
C VAL A 72 16.04 35.18 2.92
N ARG A 73 16.58 34.91 1.71
CA ARG A 73 15.82 34.88 0.45
C ARG A 73 14.94 33.63 0.30
N GLU A 74 15.10 32.67 1.21
CA GLU A 74 14.07 31.68 1.52
C GLU A 74 13.67 30.75 0.36
N CYS A 75 14.52 30.56 -0.65
CA CYS A 75 14.16 29.82 -1.87
C CYS A 75 13.77 28.34 -1.65
N ALA A 76 14.04 27.79 -0.45
CA ALA A 76 13.61 26.45 -0.06
C ALA A 76 12.17 26.41 0.53
N GLU A 77 11.54 27.55 0.79
CA GLU A 77 10.24 27.72 1.46
C GLU A 77 10.19 27.04 2.85
N ALA A 78 11.29 27.13 3.60
CA ALA A 78 11.43 26.68 4.99
C ALA A 78 10.24 27.03 5.88
N GLN A 79 9.73 28.26 5.85
CA GLN A 79 8.58 28.70 6.66
C GLN A 79 7.24 28.03 6.25
N SER A 80 7.19 27.27 5.15
CA SER A 80 6.02 26.48 4.75
C SER A 80 6.08 24.99 5.14
N LYS A 81 7.18 24.56 5.78
CA LYS A 81 7.46 23.15 6.10
C LYS A 81 7.23 22.85 7.59
N ASP A 82 7.04 21.56 7.88
CA ASP A 82 6.82 21.07 9.24
C ASP A 82 8.04 21.40 10.15
N PHE A 83 9.26 21.38 9.59
CA PHE A 83 10.49 22.00 10.13
C PHE A 83 11.21 22.81 9.04
N GLY A 84 11.61 24.04 9.33
CA GLY A 84 12.29 24.92 8.38
C GLY A 84 13.56 25.53 8.98
N LEU A 85 14.65 25.56 8.21
CA LEU A 85 15.91 26.17 8.62
C LEU A 85 16.25 27.31 7.65
N ILE A 86 16.59 28.48 8.19
CA ILE A 86 17.03 29.65 7.42
C ILE A 86 18.36 30.13 7.97
N ALA A 87 19.39 30.12 7.14
CA ALA A 87 20.72 30.56 7.49
C ALA A 87 20.79 32.06 7.82
N THR A 88 21.57 32.37 8.84
CA THR A 88 22.03 33.70 9.28
C THR A 88 23.56 33.73 9.29
N ASP A 89 24.15 34.90 9.51
CA ASP A 89 25.61 35.02 9.63
C ASP A 89 26.17 34.29 10.87
N ASN A 90 25.32 34.01 11.87
CA ASN A 90 25.67 33.36 13.13
C ASN A 90 25.33 31.86 13.18
N GLY A 91 24.54 31.34 12.22
CA GLY A 91 24.08 29.95 12.23
C GLY A 91 22.79 29.76 11.44
N TYR A 92 21.79 29.09 12.03
CA TYR A 92 20.48 28.86 11.45
C TYR A 92 19.33 29.20 12.41
N ASN A 93 18.32 29.88 11.89
CA ASN A 93 17.03 30.03 12.53
C ASN A 93 16.16 28.79 12.25
N LEU A 94 15.77 28.08 13.30
CA LEU A 94 14.85 26.94 13.25
C LEU A 94 13.40 27.42 13.40
N TYR A 95 12.56 27.06 12.44
CA TYR A 95 11.11 27.30 12.42
C TYR A 95 10.36 25.96 12.46
N ILE A 96 9.19 25.92 13.10
CA ILE A 96 8.38 24.68 13.23
C ILE A 96 6.89 24.90 12.94
N GLY A 97 6.21 23.82 12.54
CA GLY A 97 4.75 23.79 12.41
C GLY A 97 4.19 24.37 11.11
N GLY A 98 5.01 24.64 10.10
CA GLY A 98 4.53 25.16 8.82
C GLY A 98 3.73 24.14 8.00
N ASN A 99 2.82 24.63 7.15
CA ASN A 99 1.98 23.80 6.30
C ASN A 99 1.57 24.49 5.00
N GLY A 100 2.03 23.96 3.85
CA GLY A 100 1.48 24.27 2.53
C GLY A 100 0.33 23.34 2.10
N GLY A 101 -0.71 23.19 2.93
CA GLY A 101 -1.89 22.35 2.66
C GLY A 101 -3.14 23.17 2.31
N ALA A 102 -4.32 22.51 2.30
CA ALA A 102 -5.61 23.18 2.02
C ALA A 102 -5.94 24.33 2.99
N LYS A 103 -5.41 24.28 4.22
CA LYS A 103 -5.30 25.42 5.13
C LYS A 103 -3.81 25.77 5.27
N PRO A 104 -3.29 26.79 4.57
CA PRO A 104 -1.89 27.18 4.68
C PRO A 104 -1.60 27.81 6.05
N ARG A 105 -0.40 27.58 6.59
CA ARG A 105 0.09 28.14 7.86
C ARG A 105 1.61 28.33 7.78
N HIS A 106 2.11 29.50 8.17
CA HIS A 106 3.56 29.70 8.31
C HIS A 106 4.07 29.05 9.60
N ALA A 107 5.30 28.58 9.57
CA ALA A 107 6.00 28.03 10.72
C ALA A 107 6.37 29.16 11.72
N ASP A 108 6.31 28.86 13.01
CA ASP A 108 6.77 29.79 14.05
C ASP A 108 8.28 29.67 14.20
N LEU A 109 8.98 30.78 14.39
CA LEU A 109 10.37 30.76 14.83
C LEU A 109 10.44 30.02 16.17
N PHE A 110 11.21 28.94 16.25
CA PHE A 110 11.45 28.17 17.46
C PHE A 110 12.69 28.69 18.19
N ALA A 111 13.83 28.74 17.52
CA ALA A 111 15.07 29.30 18.05
C ALA A 111 15.92 29.89 16.92
N ALA A 112 16.79 30.84 17.28
CA ALA A 112 17.59 31.62 16.33
C ALA A 112 19.09 31.32 16.47
N ASP A 113 19.85 31.59 15.42
CA ASP A 113 21.33 31.57 15.40
C ASP A 113 21.93 30.26 15.98
N LEU A 114 21.35 29.11 15.61
CA LEU A 114 21.81 27.79 16.04
C LEU A 114 22.96 27.27 15.17
N ASP A 115 23.91 26.57 15.78
CA ASP A 115 24.77 25.64 15.07
C ASP A 115 23.98 24.42 14.56
N GLU A 116 24.51 23.70 13.56
CA GLU A 116 23.81 22.56 12.93
C GLU A 116 23.48 21.42 13.91
N ASP A 117 24.35 21.15 14.88
CA ASP A 117 24.19 20.01 15.80
C ASP A 117 23.16 20.34 16.89
N THR A 118 23.12 21.58 17.38
CA THR A 118 22.05 22.08 18.25
C THR A 118 20.71 22.13 17.51
N ALA A 119 20.69 22.55 16.25
CA ALA A 119 19.49 22.52 15.43
C ALA A 119 18.96 21.08 15.23
N ILE A 120 19.84 20.11 14.92
CA ILE A 120 19.50 18.68 14.85
C ILE A 120 18.92 18.19 16.18
N ARG A 121 19.60 18.46 17.30
CA ARG A 121 19.15 18.05 18.65
C ARG A 121 17.76 18.60 19.01
N TYR A 122 17.44 19.84 18.64
CA TYR A 122 16.09 20.37 18.86
C TYR A 122 15.06 19.73 17.92
N ILE A 123 15.40 19.47 16.65
CA ILE A 123 14.51 18.76 15.73
C ILE A 123 14.26 17.31 16.22
N ASP A 124 15.28 16.61 16.70
CA ASP A 124 15.19 15.25 17.27
C ASP A 124 14.12 15.20 18.37
N ARG A 125 14.27 16.08 19.37
CA ARG A 125 13.38 16.15 20.53
C ARG A 125 11.97 16.55 20.15
N ILE A 126 11.81 17.59 19.31
CA ILE A 126 10.47 18.03 18.85
C ILE A 126 9.80 16.93 18.03
N MET A 127 10.54 16.23 17.16
CA MET A 127 9.99 15.15 16.34
C MET A 127 9.55 13.98 17.22
N MET A 128 10.36 13.55 18.20
CA MET A 128 9.95 12.50 19.12
C MET A 128 8.77 12.92 19.99
N TYR A 129 8.78 14.14 20.53
CA TYR A 129 7.70 14.65 21.37
C TYR A 129 6.38 14.76 20.58
N TYR A 130 6.42 15.22 19.32
CA TYR A 130 5.29 15.18 18.39
C TYR A 130 4.80 13.75 18.12
N ILE A 131 5.71 12.79 17.89
CA ILE A 131 5.36 11.38 17.67
C ILE A 131 4.63 10.77 18.88
N PHE A 132 4.99 11.16 20.10
CA PHE A 132 4.35 10.66 21.33
C PHE A 132 3.06 11.38 21.72
N THR A 133 2.94 12.68 21.44
CA THR A 133 1.82 13.50 21.96
C THR A 133 0.74 13.82 20.95
N ALA A 134 0.97 13.64 19.64
CA ALA A 134 -0.01 13.97 18.62
C ALA A 134 -0.95 12.80 18.28
N ASP A 135 -2.23 13.12 18.13
CA ASP A 135 -3.24 12.19 17.65
C ASP A 135 -2.92 11.60 16.26
N LYS A 136 -3.49 10.41 15.99
CA LYS A 136 -3.36 9.71 14.72
C LYS A 136 -3.81 10.61 13.56
N LEU A 137 -2.97 10.72 12.52
CA LEU A 137 -3.18 11.54 11.32
C LEU A 137 -3.09 13.07 11.51
N THR A 138 -2.73 13.56 12.70
CA THR A 138 -2.57 15.00 12.99
C THR A 138 -1.27 15.56 12.40
N ARG A 139 -1.33 16.75 11.78
CA ARG A 139 -0.14 17.49 11.28
C ARG A 139 0.56 18.22 12.42
N THR A 140 1.88 18.42 12.31
CA THR A 140 2.66 19.24 13.25
C THR A 140 2.06 20.64 13.45
N ALA A 141 1.60 21.28 12.36
CA ALA A 141 0.84 22.53 12.40
C ALA A 141 -0.35 22.47 13.38
N THR A 142 -1.28 21.56 13.13
CA THR A 142 -2.50 21.39 13.95
C THR A 142 -2.20 20.92 15.36
N TRP A 143 -1.15 20.12 15.54
CA TRP A 143 -0.66 19.72 16.86
C TRP A 143 -0.14 20.91 17.65
N LEU A 144 0.69 21.76 17.04
CA LEU A 144 1.26 22.95 17.67
C LEU A 144 0.19 24.02 17.95
N ASP A 145 -0.75 24.23 17.02
CA ASP A 145 -1.88 25.15 17.19
C ASP A 145 -2.81 24.73 18.34
N ASN A 146 -2.88 23.43 18.64
CA ASN A 146 -3.66 22.86 19.75
C ASN A 146 -2.82 22.63 21.03
N TYR A 147 -1.50 22.87 21.00
CA TYR A 147 -0.64 22.64 22.15
C TYR A 147 -0.76 23.80 23.14
N GLU A 148 -1.02 23.51 24.41
CA GLU A 148 -1.25 24.54 25.42
C GLU A 148 0.03 25.39 25.63
N GLY A 149 -0.09 26.71 25.44
CA GLY A 149 1.05 27.64 25.43
C GLY A 149 1.90 27.63 24.15
N GLY A 150 1.53 26.82 23.15
CA GLY A 150 2.10 26.83 21.80
C GLY A 150 3.62 26.65 21.74
N VAL A 151 4.26 27.37 20.82
CA VAL A 151 5.72 27.31 20.61
C VAL A 151 6.54 27.66 21.87
N GLU A 152 6.02 28.52 22.74
CA GLU A 152 6.72 28.96 23.95
C GLU A 152 6.74 27.88 25.03
N ALA A 153 5.60 27.22 25.28
CA ALA A 153 5.58 26.06 26.17
C ALA A 153 6.46 24.91 25.63
N LEU A 154 6.50 24.73 24.30
CA LEU A 154 7.35 23.72 23.68
C LEU A 154 8.85 24.03 23.83
N ARG A 155 9.28 25.29 23.79
CA ARG A 155 10.67 25.67 24.14
C ARG A 155 11.06 25.20 25.52
N GLN A 156 10.20 25.44 26.51
CA GLN A 156 10.47 25.04 27.90
C GLN A 156 10.63 23.52 28.04
N VAL A 157 9.89 22.72 27.28
CA VAL A 157 10.03 21.25 27.29
C VAL A 157 11.34 20.78 26.63
N ILE A 158 11.78 21.45 25.55
CA ILE A 158 12.81 20.94 24.63
C ILE A 158 14.21 21.53 24.89
N ILE A 159 14.25 22.81 25.29
CA ILE A 159 15.46 23.59 25.55
C ILE A 159 15.76 23.58 27.05
N ASP A 160 14.80 23.98 27.88
CA ASP A 160 14.96 24.08 29.34
C ASP A 160 14.77 22.74 30.08
N ASP A 161 14.46 21.67 29.33
CA ASP A 161 14.10 20.32 29.82
C ASP A 161 13.14 20.32 31.03
N LYS A 162 12.11 21.17 30.98
CA LYS A 162 11.13 21.39 32.06
C LYS A 162 10.42 20.10 32.53
N LEU A 163 10.42 19.05 31.72
CA LEU A 163 9.82 17.75 32.05
C LEU A 163 10.85 16.67 32.45
N GLY A 164 12.15 16.91 32.28
CA GLY A 164 13.21 15.93 32.56
C GLY A 164 13.19 14.72 31.61
N ILE A 165 12.83 14.93 30.34
CA ILE A 165 12.63 13.85 29.35
C ILE A 165 13.58 13.93 28.15
N CYS A 166 14.41 14.97 28.05
CA CYS A 166 15.25 15.20 26.87
C CYS A 166 16.19 14.01 26.57
N ASP A 167 16.83 13.42 27.59
CA ASP A 167 17.71 12.27 27.43
C ASP A 167 16.95 11.02 26.89
N GLU A 168 15.68 10.86 27.26
CA GLU A 168 14.83 9.78 26.75
C GLU A 168 14.44 10.03 25.28
N LEU A 169 14.08 11.28 24.93
CA LEU A 169 13.78 11.66 23.54
C LEU A 169 15.00 11.47 22.64
N ASP A 170 16.19 11.91 23.08
CA ASP A 170 17.45 11.79 22.36
C ASP A 170 17.82 10.30 22.15
N SER A 171 17.73 9.48 23.22
CA SER A 171 17.99 8.03 23.16
C SER A 171 17.05 7.30 22.20
N ARG A 172 15.76 7.66 22.20
CA ARG A 172 14.75 7.06 21.32
C ARG A 172 14.93 7.48 19.86
N MET A 173 15.27 8.75 19.60
CA MET A 173 15.62 9.20 18.25
C MET A 173 16.84 8.44 17.75
N GLN A 174 17.90 8.34 18.56
CA GLN A 174 19.13 7.66 18.17
C GLN A 174 18.90 6.16 17.86
N TYR A 175 17.98 5.49 18.57
CA TYR A 175 17.56 4.13 18.23
C TYR A 175 16.91 4.05 16.83
N LEU A 176 16.01 4.98 16.49
CA LEU A 176 15.36 5.01 15.16
C LEU A 176 16.37 5.27 14.04
N VAL A 177 17.31 6.19 14.25
CA VAL A 177 18.41 6.50 13.31
C VAL A 177 19.30 5.27 13.12
N ALA A 178 19.76 4.65 14.21
CA ALA A 178 20.69 3.52 14.19
C ALA A 178 20.07 2.20 13.66
N THR A 179 18.75 2.10 13.61
CA THR A 179 18.03 0.91 13.10
C THR A 179 17.43 1.10 11.71
N TYR A 180 17.69 2.23 11.04
CA TYR A 180 17.24 2.46 9.67
C TYR A 180 17.80 1.40 8.69
N LYS A 181 16.93 0.96 7.79
CA LYS A 181 17.27 0.11 6.64
C LYS A 181 16.45 0.53 5.43
N CYS A 182 17.05 0.47 4.24
CA CYS A 182 16.33 0.64 2.99
C CYS A 182 15.38 -0.55 2.76
N GLU A 183 14.07 -0.30 2.79
CA GLU A 183 13.02 -1.32 2.64
C GLU A 183 13.16 -2.10 1.31
N TRP A 184 13.61 -1.44 0.25
CA TRP A 184 13.85 -2.08 -1.04
C TRP A 184 15.19 -2.83 -1.14
N ALA A 185 16.25 -2.38 -0.47
CA ALA A 185 17.48 -3.16 -0.37
C ALA A 185 17.25 -4.47 0.40
N GLU A 186 16.40 -4.45 1.42
CA GLU A 186 15.96 -5.68 2.09
C GLU A 186 15.18 -6.63 1.16
N VAL A 187 14.39 -6.11 0.21
CA VAL A 187 13.63 -6.93 -0.76
C VAL A 187 14.54 -7.47 -1.86
N VAL A 188 15.43 -6.65 -2.41
CA VAL A 188 16.35 -7.04 -3.50
C VAL A 188 17.32 -8.12 -3.03
N ASN A 189 17.79 -8.06 -1.79
CA ASN A 189 18.74 -9.03 -1.24
C ASN A 189 18.10 -10.31 -0.65
N ASP A 190 16.76 -10.48 -0.73
CA ASP A 190 16.03 -11.58 -0.11
C ASP A 190 15.09 -12.26 -1.14
N PRO A 191 15.47 -13.43 -1.68
CA PRO A 191 14.66 -14.15 -2.67
C PRO A 191 13.23 -14.50 -2.20
N GLU A 192 13.01 -14.71 -0.90
CA GLU A 192 11.68 -15.00 -0.34
C GLU A 192 10.81 -13.74 -0.33
N LYS A 193 11.40 -12.57 -0.02
CA LYS A 193 10.71 -11.29 -0.20
C LYS A 193 10.44 -10.98 -1.68
N GLN A 194 11.36 -11.31 -2.60
CA GLN A 194 11.15 -11.12 -4.05
C GLN A 194 9.94 -11.91 -4.58
N ARG A 195 9.72 -13.17 -4.12
CA ARG A 195 8.55 -13.98 -4.55
C ARG A 195 7.23 -13.23 -4.39
N ARG A 196 7.09 -12.42 -3.34
CA ARG A 196 5.89 -11.60 -3.06
C ARG A 196 5.57 -10.57 -4.16
N PHE A 197 6.49 -10.27 -5.07
CA PHE A 197 6.29 -9.31 -6.16
C PHE A 197 5.97 -9.96 -7.51
N ARG A 198 6.07 -11.29 -7.64
CA ARG A 198 5.62 -12.04 -8.82
C ARG A 198 4.14 -11.74 -9.13
N GLN A 199 3.77 -11.83 -10.40
CA GLN A 199 2.39 -11.56 -10.82
C GLN A 199 1.50 -12.77 -10.54
N PHE A 200 1.97 -13.98 -10.86
CA PHE A 200 1.30 -15.22 -10.56
C PHE A 200 2.23 -16.15 -9.77
N VAL A 201 1.66 -16.98 -8.90
CA VAL A 201 2.41 -18.03 -8.17
C VAL A 201 2.76 -19.19 -9.09
N ASN A 202 1.83 -19.57 -9.97
CA ASN A 202 1.89 -20.79 -10.78
C ASN A 202 2.27 -20.58 -12.26
N SER A 203 2.74 -19.38 -12.62
CA SER A 203 3.13 -19.05 -14.00
C SER A 203 4.07 -17.84 -14.02
N ASP A 204 5.08 -17.89 -14.88
CA ASP A 204 5.96 -16.76 -15.19
C ASP A 204 5.35 -15.79 -16.23
N ASP A 205 4.13 -16.05 -16.70
CA ASP A 205 3.42 -15.17 -17.62
C ASP A 205 3.26 -13.75 -17.06
N HIS A 206 3.25 -12.75 -17.94
CA HIS A 206 2.97 -11.36 -17.59
C HIS A 206 1.72 -10.85 -18.31
N GLN A 207 0.85 -10.17 -17.58
CA GLN A 207 -0.36 -9.54 -18.12
C GLN A 207 -0.41 -8.07 -17.72
N PRO A 208 -0.45 -7.11 -18.68
CA PRO A 208 -0.72 -5.70 -18.41
C PRO A 208 -1.98 -5.51 -17.55
N SER A 209 -1.87 -4.69 -16.50
CA SER A 209 -2.99 -4.35 -15.60
C SER A 209 -3.51 -2.92 -15.76
N ILE A 210 -2.94 -2.16 -16.71
CA ILE A 210 -3.25 -0.76 -16.99
C ILE A 210 -3.35 -0.61 -18.50
N GLU A 211 -4.45 0.00 -18.96
CA GLU A 211 -4.63 0.44 -20.34
C GLU A 211 -3.99 1.82 -20.52
N PHE A 212 -3.27 2.04 -21.61
CA PHE A 212 -2.64 3.33 -21.94
C PHE A 212 -3.31 3.99 -23.14
N ILE A 213 -3.50 5.30 -23.06
CA ILE A 213 -4.04 6.14 -24.13
C ILE A 213 -3.05 7.26 -24.47
N ALA A 214 -3.00 7.62 -25.75
CA ALA A 214 -2.21 8.77 -26.21
C ALA A 214 -2.97 10.08 -25.95
N GLN A 215 -2.28 11.06 -25.37
CA GLN A 215 -2.78 12.42 -25.18
C GLN A 215 -1.61 13.41 -25.28
N ARG A 216 -1.65 14.30 -26.28
CA ARG A 216 -0.59 15.30 -26.55
C ARG A 216 0.79 14.62 -26.73
N ASP A 217 0.84 13.63 -27.60
CA ASP A 217 2.05 12.88 -27.97
C ASP A 217 2.76 12.16 -26.80
N GLN A 218 2.06 12.03 -25.67
CA GLN A 218 2.48 11.26 -24.50
C GLN A 218 1.46 10.18 -24.18
N TYR A 219 1.93 9.03 -23.70
CA TYR A 219 1.08 7.97 -23.19
C TYR A 219 0.76 8.20 -21.71
N ARG A 220 -0.50 8.00 -21.32
CA ARG A 220 -0.93 7.98 -19.92
C ARG A 220 -1.89 6.81 -19.66
N PRO A 221 -2.09 6.39 -18.41
CA PRO A 221 -3.20 5.50 -18.06
C PRO A 221 -4.54 6.05 -18.56
N ALA A 222 -5.39 5.16 -19.07
CA ALA A 222 -6.77 5.43 -19.44
C ALA A 222 -7.56 6.03 -18.26
N ASP A 223 -8.59 6.82 -18.56
CA ASP A 223 -9.47 7.34 -17.51
C ASP A 223 -10.35 6.24 -16.93
N TRP A 224 -10.50 6.22 -15.60
CA TRP A 224 -11.45 5.31 -14.97
C TRP A 224 -12.89 5.70 -15.35
N PRO A 225 -13.79 4.74 -15.61
CA PRO A 225 -15.18 5.03 -15.97
C PRO A 225 -15.86 5.93 -14.94
N ARG A 226 -16.39 7.09 -15.38
CA ARG A 226 -17.10 8.02 -14.51
C ARG A 226 -18.54 7.55 -14.32
N GLY A 227 -18.75 6.82 -13.23
CA GLY A 227 -19.93 6.00 -13.00
C GLY A 227 -19.53 4.54 -13.19
N GLY A 228 -19.55 3.78 -12.09
CA GLY A 228 -19.11 2.38 -12.09
C GLY A 228 -19.82 1.60 -13.20
N MET A 229 -19.06 0.85 -14.00
CA MET A 229 -19.64 0.08 -15.09
C MET A 229 -20.72 -0.85 -14.55
N PRO A 230 -21.83 -1.07 -15.28
CA PRO A 230 -22.88 -1.98 -14.85
C PRO A 230 -22.28 -3.38 -14.65
N VAL A 231 -22.16 -3.76 -13.38
CA VAL A 231 -21.69 -5.07 -12.98
C VAL A 231 -22.74 -6.06 -13.43
N VAL A 232 -22.42 -6.88 -14.42
CA VAL A 232 -23.26 -8.02 -14.75
C VAL A 232 -23.17 -8.98 -13.56
N PRO A 233 -24.28 -9.36 -12.91
CA PRO A 233 -24.25 -10.40 -11.90
C PRO A 233 -23.66 -11.66 -12.53
N LEU A 234 -22.49 -12.08 -12.04
CA LEU A 234 -21.82 -13.26 -12.56
C LEU A 234 -22.56 -14.48 -12.03
N THR A 235 -23.47 -15.04 -12.84
CA THR A 235 -24.22 -16.27 -12.56
C THR A 235 -23.48 -17.45 -13.21
N LEU A 236 -23.32 -18.58 -12.51
CA LEU A 236 -22.70 -19.77 -13.13
C LEU A 236 -23.66 -20.39 -14.19
N PRO A 237 -23.14 -21.06 -15.23
CA PRO A 237 -23.98 -21.71 -16.25
C PRO A 237 -24.88 -22.85 -15.72
N ASP A 238 -24.58 -23.38 -14.54
CA ASP A 238 -25.31 -24.47 -13.86
C ASP A 238 -26.36 -23.98 -12.85
N GLY A 239 -26.43 -22.67 -12.59
CA GLY A 239 -27.34 -22.07 -11.60
C GLY A 239 -26.94 -22.28 -10.13
N SER A 240 -25.78 -22.87 -9.83
CA SER A 240 -25.37 -23.13 -8.44
C SER A 240 -24.83 -21.87 -7.74
N ALA A 241 -25.11 -21.77 -6.44
CA ALA A 241 -24.49 -20.77 -5.57
C ALA A 241 -23.16 -21.32 -5.06
N ALA A 242 -22.04 -20.81 -5.60
CA ALA A 242 -20.72 -21.14 -5.08
C ALA A 242 -20.56 -20.58 -3.65
N THR A 243 -20.73 -21.44 -2.66
CA THR A 243 -20.42 -21.19 -1.25
C THR A 243 -19.21 -22.02 -0.86
N HIS A 244 -18.27 -21.45 -0.11
CA HIS A 244 -17.27 -22.25 0.59
C HIS A 244 -17.95 -23.09 1.65
N ASP A 245 -17.99 -24.40 1.43
CA ASP A 245 -18.29 -25.36 2.49
C ASP A 245 -17.02 -25.59 3.30
N VAL A 246 -17.06 -25.19 4.58
CA VAL A 246 -15.90 -25.23 5.49
C VAL A 246 -15.92 -26.50 6.37
N SER A 247 -16.88 -27.41 6.12
CA SER A 247 -16.99 -28.69 6.82
C SER A 247 -15.82 -29.66 6.56
N ALA A 248 -15.05 -29.48 5.48
CA ALA A 248 -13.95 -30.37 5.09
C ALA A 248 -12.71 -30.36 6.01
N ASN A 249 -12.63 -29.46 7.00
CA ASN A 249 -11.50 -29.36 7.94
C ASN A 249 -11.75 -30.07 9.29
N ALA A 250 -12.79 -30.90 9.42
CA ALA A 250 -13.05 -31.69 10.64
C ALA A 250 -13.47 -33.13 10.32
N ASN A 251 -12.98 -34.09 11.12
CA ASN A 251 -13.27 -35.51 10.96
C ASN A 251 -14.72 -35.87 11.34
N GLY A 252 -15.51 -36.29 10.35
CA GLY A 252 -16.45 -37.41 10.48
C GLY A 252 -17.90 -37.14 10.90
N VAL A 253 -18.80 -37.76 10.13
CA VAL A 253 -20.03 -38.53 10.49
C VAL A 253 -21.18 -38.22 9.51
N GLU A 254 -21.74 -39.29 8.93
CA GLU A 254 -22.83 -39.27 7.94
C GLU A 254 -24.22 -39.04 8.58
N THR A 255 -25.15 -38.44 7.83
CA THR A 255 -26.60 -38.76 7.90
C THR A 255 -27.26 -38.52 6.54
N SER A 256 -28.37 -39.22 6.28
CA SER A 256 -28.91 -39.55 4.95
C SER A 256 -30.16 -38.77 4.51
N ASP A 257 -30.30 -38.64 3.18
CA ASP A 257 -31.51 -38.66 2.34
C ASP A 257 -32.76 -37.80 2.65
N ILE A 258 -33.28 -37.14 1.60
CA ILE A 258 -34.64 -37.33 1.05
C ILE A 258 -34.72 -36.67 -0.34
N ALA A 259 -35.39 -37.33 -1.30
CA ALA A 259 -35.52 -36.88 -2.70
C ALA A 259 -36.97 -36.53 -3.08
N VAL A 260 -37.16 -35.60 -4.03
CA VAL A 260 -38.47 -35.29 -4.67
C VAL A 260 -38.29 -34.93 -6.16
N SER A 261 -39.17 -35.44 -7.02
CA SER A 261 -39.28 -35.16 -8.48
C SER A 261 -40.69 -34.61 -8.82
N ALA A 262 -41.05 -34.07 -9.99
CA ALA A 262 -40.50 -34.04 -11.36
C ALA A 262 -41.03 -32.73 -12.04
N PRO A 263 -41.20 -32.53 -13.39
CA PRO A 263 -40.87 -33.33 -14.58
C PRO A 263 -40.14 -32.52 -15.72
N THR A 264 -40.26 -32.98 -16.97
CA THR A 264 -39.25 -32.85 -18.05
C THR A 264 -39.76 -32.17 -19.34
N GLN A 265 -38.88 -31.45 -20.06
CA GLN A 265 -38.68 -31.41 -21.55
C GLN A 265 -38.01 -30.06 -21.93
N SER A 266 -36.82 -29.89 -22.52
CA SER A 266 -35.87 -30.65 -23.37
C SER A 266 -35.73 -30.02 -24.77
N ALA A 267 -34.69 -29.21 -24.95
CA ALA A 267 -34.06 -28.95 -26.25
C ALA A 267 -32.55 -29.09 -26.04
N SER A 268 -31.92 -30.08 -26.70
CA SER A 268 -30.58 -30.55 -26.36
C SER A 268 -29.47 -29.75 -27.05
N LEU A 269 -28.62 -29.12 -26.22
CA LEU A 269 -27.24 -28.78 -26.59
C LEU A 269 -26.32 -29.97 -26.25
N PRO A 270 -25.20 -30.17 -26.97
CA PRO A 270 -24.35 -31.35 -26.78
C PRO A 270 -23.71 -31.39 -25.40
N GLU A 271 -23.65 -32.57 -24.79
CA GLU A 271 -23.09 -32.79 -23.46
C GLU A 271 -21.60 -32.45 -23.39
N ARG A 272 -21.29 -31.24 -22.92
CA ARG A 272 -19.96 -30.88 -22.43
C ARG A 272 -19.85 -31.35 -20.97
N THR A 273 -18.85 -32.16 -20.65
CA THR A 273 -18.64 -32.73 -19.31
C THR A 273 -18.47 -31.63 -18.26
N ASN A 274 -19.54 -31.37 -17.50
CA ASN A 274 -19.73 -30.14 -16.73
C ASN A 274 -19.19 -30.20 -15.28
N LYS A 275 -18.14 -30.98 -15.02
CA LYS A 275 -17.66 -31.24 -13.65
C LYS A 275 -16.42 -30.40 -13.32
N SER A 276 -16.46 -29.75 -12.16
CA SER A 276 -15.28 -29.15 -11.52
C SER A 276 -14.25 -30.21 -11.16
N LYS A 277 -12.99 -29.78 -11.02
CA LYS A 277 -11.87 -30.63 -10.58
C LYS A 277 -10.98 -29.87 -9.62
N TRP A 278 -10.33 -30.61 -8.74
CA TRP A 278 -9.24 -30.09 -7.90
C TRP A 278 -7.99 -29.85 -8.76
N VAL A 279 -7.53 -28.60 -8.78
CA VAL A 279 -6.34 -28.14 -9.52
C VAL A 279 -5.30 -27.69 -8.51
N ARG A 280 -4.08 -28.24 -8.56
CA ARG A 280 -2.95 -27.77 -7.75
C ARG A 280 -2.53 -26.37 -8.22
N VAL A 281 -2.41 -25.41 -7.31
CA VAL A 281 -2.11 -24.00 -7.63
C VAL A 281 -0.83 -23.44 -7.00
N GLY A 282 -0.17 -24.20 -6.11
CA GLY A 282 1.10 -23.82 -5.48
C GLY A 282 1.34 -24.62 -4.19
N TYR A 283 2.40 -24.30 -3.47
CA TYR A 283 2.63 -24.75 -2.10
C TYR A 283 2.15 -23.70 -1.10
N VAL A 284 1.98 -24.09 0.17
CA VAL A 284 1.55 -23.16 1.25
C VAL A 284 2.44 -21.92 1.34
N ASP A 285 3.76 -22.09 1.23
CA ASP A 285 4.75 -21.03 1.37
C ASP A 285 4.78 -20.03 0.20
N ASP A 286 4.16 -20.37 -0.94
CA ASP A 286 3.99 -19.43 -2.05
C ASP A 286 2.95 -18.33 -1.75
N PHE A 287 2.10 -18.51 -0.72
CA PHE A 287 1.04 -17.58 -0.35
C PHE A 287 1.34 -16.90 0.99
N PRO A 288 1.35 -15.55 1.05
CA PRO A 288 1.75 -14.83 2.26
C PRO A 288 0.77 -15.06 3.42
N THR A 289 1.32 -15.39 4.58
CA THR A 289 0.58 -15.52 5.85
C THR A 289 -0.29 -14.30 6.12
N ASN A 290 -1.58 -14.51 6.35
CA ASN A 290 -2.60 -13.45 6.53
C ASN A 290 -2.69 -12.47 5.34
N GLY A 291 -2.44 -12.96 4.13
CA GLY A 291 -2.54 -12.19 2.89
C GLY A 291 -2.99 -13.06 1.72
N GLY A 292 -2.92 -12.49 0.51
CA GLY A 292 -3.24 -13.18 -0.72
C GLY A 292 -2.15 -13.09 -1.78
N SER A 293 -2.26 -13.94 -2.79
CA SER A 293 -1.49 -13.88 -4.04
C SER A 293 -2.34 -14.37 -5.21
N THR A 294 -1.93 -14.03 -6.43
CA THR A 294 -2.69 -14.36 -7.65
C THR A 294 -2.19 -15.67 -8.25
N ILE A 295 -3.11 -16.47 -8.79
CA ILE A 295 -2.82 -17.60 -9.66
C ILE A 295 -3.50 -17.38 -11.01
N LYS A 296 -2.94 -17.95 -12.07
CA LYS A 296 -3.48 -17.92 -13.43
C LYS A 296 -4.11 -19.26 -13.78
N TYR A 297 -5.31 -19.28 -14.35
CA TYR A 297 -5.99 -20.47 -14.83
C TYR A 297 -6.68 -20.18 -16.15
N GLY A 298 -6.11 -20.68 -17.25
CA GLY A 298 -6.48 -20.22 -18.60
C GLY A 298 -6.13 -18.73 -18.75
N GLU A 299 -7.13 -17.90 -19.03
CA GLU A 299 -6.99 -16.45 -19.13
C GLU A 299 -7.42 -15.72 -17.84
N VAL A 300 -7.95 -16.47 -16.87
CA VAL A 300 -8.53 -15.94 -15.64
C VAL A 300 -7.48 -15.80 -14.53
N GLN A 301 -7.59 -14.71 -13.77
CA GLN A 301 -6.82 -14.48 -12.56
C GLN A 301 -7.67 -14.76 -11.31
N ILE A 302 -7.17 -15.60 -10.42
CA ILE A 302 -7.82 -15.98 -9.15
C ILE A 302 -6.92 -15.51 -8.00
N ALA A 303 -7.51 -14.86 -7.01
CA ALA A 303 -6.86 -14.52 -5.75
C ALA A 303 -7.04 -15.67 -4.75
N VAL A 304 -5.95 -16.13 -4.15
CA VAL A 304 -5.92 -17.17 -3.12
C VAL A 304 -5.31 -16.57 -1.86
N TYR A 305 -5.91 -16.86 -0.70
CA TYR A 305 -5.58 -16.27 0.59
C TYR A 305 -5.27 -17.34 1.65
N ASN A 306 -4.16 -17.15 2.35
CA ASN A 306 -3.77 -17.91 3.52
C ASN A 306 -4.23 -17.14 4.77
N PHE A 307 -5.42 -17.43 5.30
CA PHE A 307 -5.96 -16.76 6.48
C PHE A 307 -5.53 -17.49 7.76
N ALA A 308 -4.22 -17.58 7.95
CA ALA A 308 -3.57 -18.30 9.05
C ALA A 308 -4.10 -17.96 10.45
N ALA A 309 -4.47 -16.69 10.71
CA ALA A 309 -5.08 -16.27 11.97
C ALA A 309 -6.42 -16.95 12.30
N ARG A 310 -7.08 -17.55 11.31
CA ARG A 310 -8.29 -18.38 11.45
C ARG A 310 -8.04 -19.87 11.17
N GLY A 311 -6.85 -20.25 10.70
CA GLY A 311 -6.56 -21.60 10.20
C GLY A 311 -7.30 -21.96 8.91
N GLU A 312 -7.79 -20.97 8.16
CA GLU A 312 -8.67 -21.16 7.00
C GLU A 312 -8.01 -20.67 5.70
N TRP A 313 -8.43 -21.24 4.57
CA TRP A 313 -7.98 -20.85 3.23
C TRP A 313 -9.17 -20.44 2.36
N TYR A 314 -8.97 -19.41 1.54
CA TYR A 314 -10.03 -18.84 0.70
C TYR A 314 -9.51 -18.54 -0.70
N ALA A 315 -10.39 -18.61 -1.69
CA ALA A 315 -10.10 -18.13 -3.03
C ALA A 315 -11.32 -17.46 -3.67
N CYS A 316 -11.06 -16.46 -4.50
CA CYS A 316 -12.05 -15.71 -5.26
C CYS A 316 -11.46 -15.15 -6.57
N GLN A 317 -12.29 -14.63 -7.47
CA GLN A 317 -11.79 -13.89 -8.64
C GLN A 317 -10.85 -12.74 -8.22
N ASN A 318 -9.73 -12.52 -8.93
CA ASN A 318 -8.83 -11.40 -8.61
C ASN A 318 -9.40 -10.02 -9.03
N MET A 319 -10.32 -10.02 -10.01
CA MET A 319 -10.98 -8.81 -10.51
C MET A 319 -12.02 -8.30 -9.52
N CYS A 320 -11.82 -7.09 -9.00
CA CYS A 320 -12.81 -6.40 -8.17
C CYS A 320 -13.99 -5.92 -9.03
N PRO A 321 -15.23 -6.39 -8.79
CA PRO A 321 -16.39 -6.05 -9.62
C PRO A 321 -16.80 -4.57 -9.58
N HIS A 322 -16.34 -3.79 -8.59
CA HIS A 322 -16.67 -2.37 -8.46
C HIS A 322 -16.14 -1.52 -9.63
N MET A 323 -14.92 -1.80 -10.11
CA MET A 323 -14.22 -1.03 -11.17
C MET A 323 -13.38 -1.93 -12.10
N ASN A 324 -13.69 -3.24 -12.15
CA ASN A 324 -13.00 -4.26 -12.96
C ASN A 324 -11.45 -4.31 -12.80
N ALA A 325 -10.93 -3.90 -11.64
CA ALA A 325 -9.49 -3.88 -11.38
C ALA A 325 -8.99 -5.20 -10.78
N PHE A 326 -7.95 -5.79 -11.36
CA PHE A 326 -7.32 -7.05 -10.94
C PHE A 326 -6.42 -6.89 -9.69
N VAL A 327 -7.05 -6.63 -8.53
CA VAL A 327 -6.34 -6.19 -7.30
C VAL A 327 -6.73 -6.95 -6.03
N LEU A 328 -7.69 -7.87 -6.07
CA LEU A 328 -8.23 -8.46 -4.83
C LEU A 328 -7.23 -9.33 -4.06
N SER A 329 -6.27 -9.96 -4.74
CA SER A 329 -5.16 -10.68 -4.10
C SER A 329 -4.27 -9.81 -3.21
N ARG A 330 -4.28 -8.48 -3.39
CA ARG A 330 -3.63 -7.49 -2.51
C ARG A 330 -4.60 -6.81 -1.55
N GLY A 331 -5.82 -7.34 -1.44
CA GLY A 331 -6.85 -6.86 -0.53
C GLY A 331 -6.52 -7.16 0.94
N ILE A 332 -7.11 -6.37 1.82
CA ILE A 332 -6.96 -6.54 3.26
C ILE A 332 -7.97 -7.61 3.70
N ILE A 333 -7.49 -8.76 4.15
CA ILE A 333 -8.35 -9.78 4.75
C ILE A 333 -8.57 -9.48 6.24
N GLY A 334 -9.66 -10.01 6.78
CA GLY A 334 -10.08 -9.82 8.17
C GLY A 334 -11.53 -10.27 8.34
N ASP A 335 -12.18 -9.81 9.41
CA ASP A 335 -13.48 -10.34 9.82
C ASP A 335 -14.58 -9.28 9.96
N SER A 336 -15.84 -9.72 9.96
CA SER A 336 -17.02 -8.89 10.24
C SER A 336 -18.00 -9.68 11.11
N GLY A 337 -17.72 -9.74 12.42
CA GLY A 337 -18.23 -10.84 13.24
C GLY A 337 -17.48 -12.12 12.87
N ASP A 338 -18.19 -13.22 12.66
CA ASP A 338 -17.57 -14.48 12.22
C ASP A 338 -17.35 -14.59 10.71
N GLU A 339 -17.87 -13.63 9.93
CA GLU A 339 -17.78 -13.62 8.47
C GLU A 339 -16.40 -13.13 7.98
N PRO A 340 -15.56 -14.00 7.39
CA PRO A 340 -14.27 -13.62 6.85
C PRO A 340 -14.48 -12.82 5.56
N LYS A 341 -13.70 -11.77 5.38
CA LYS A 341 -13.84 -10.85 4.26
C LYS A 341 -12.51 -10.46 3.64
N VAL A 342 -12.57 -10.00 2.40
CA VAL A 342 -11.51 -9.22 1.75
C VAL A 342 -12.04 -7.83 1.40
N ALA A 343 -11.31 -6.79 1.80
CA ALA A 343 -11.56 -5.42 1.37
C ALA A 343 -10.70 -5.07 0.15
N CYS A 344 -11.33 -4.61 -0.93
CA CYS A 344 -10.63 -4.16 -2.13
C CYS A 344 -9.59 -3.08 -1.77
N PRO A 345 -8.31 -3.22 -2.17
CA PRO A 345 -7.26 -2.31 -1.70
C PRO A 345 -7.43 -0.88 -2.21
N LEU A 346 -8.03 -0.70 -3.40
CA LEU A 346 -8.30 0.60 -4.01
C LEU A 346 -9.53 1.30 -3.40
N HIS A 347 -10.65 0.59 -3.29
CA HIS A 347 -11.97 1.19 -3.01
C HIS A 347 -12.55 0.84 -1.64
N LYS A 348 -11.85 0.02 -0.85
CA LYS A 348 -12.24 -0.48 0.49
C LYS A 348 -13.59 -1.22 0.59
N LYS A 349 -14.23 -1.50 -0.55
CA LYS A 349 -15.44 -2.34 -0.66
C LYS A 349 -15.18 -3.74 -0.06
N PRO A 350 -15.93 -4.16 0.97
CA PRO A 350 -15.74 -5.45 1.63
C PRO A 350 -16.58 -6.55 0.96
N PHE A 351 -15.98 -7.71 0.76
CA PHE A 351 -16.64 -8.90 0.23
C PHE A 351 -16.43 -10.09 1.16
N SER A 352 -17.50 -10.84 1.44
CA SER A 352 -17.44 -12.15 2.08
C SER A 352 -16.52 -13.09 1.29
N LEU A 353 -15.57 -13.73 1.98
CA LEU A 353 -14.73 -14.77 1.39
C LEU A 353 -15.45 -16.13 1.34
N ARG A 354 -16.48 -16.37 2.17
CA ARG A 354 -17.30 -17.59 2.11
C ARG A 354 -18.33 -17.60 0.98
N THR A 355 -18.95 -16.45 0.70
CA THR A 355 -20.14 -16.33 -0.19
C THR A 355 -19.96 -15.35 -1.34
N GLY A 356 -18.87 -14.58 -1.37
CA GLY A 356 -18.62 -13.53 -2.35
C GLY A 356 -19.48 -12.27 -2.21
N LYS A 357 -20.51 -12.25 -1.35
CA LYS A 357 -21.43 -11.11 -1.19
C LYS A 357 -20.70 -9.84 -0.74
N ASN A 358 -21.03 -8.70 -1.34
CA ASN A 358 -20.61 -7.39 -0.84
C ASN A 358 -21.28 -7.10 0.52
N LEU A 359 -20.47 -6.85 1.55
CA LEU A 359 -20.94 -6.66 2.93
C LEU A 359 -21.41 -5.23 3.24
N ALA A 360 -21.29 -4.31 2.27
CA ALA A 360 -21.89 -2.97 2.32
C ALA A 360 -23.29 -2.91 1.65
N GLY A 361 -23.87 -4.05 1.27
CA GLY A 361 -25.24 -4.14 0.74
C GLY A 361 -25.40 -3.77 -0.73
N GLU A 362 -24.31 -3.62 -1.48
CA GLU A 362 -24.36 -3.28 -2.90
C GLU A 362 -24.62 -4.53 -3.77
N GLY A 363 -25.34 -4.36 -4.88
CA GLY A 363 -25.89 -5.45 -5.71
C GLY A 363 -24.89 -6.27 -6.54
N TYR A 364 -23.63 -6.40 -6.09
CA TYR A 364 -22.58 -7.14 -6.78
C TYR A 364 -21.79 -8.04 -5.83
N SER A 365 -21.25 -9.14 -6.37
CA SER A 365 -20.58 -10.19 -5.61
C SER A 365 -19.35 -10.73 -6.35
N LEU A 366 -18.48 -11.42 -5.62
CA LEU A 366 -17.35 -12.17 -6.16
C LEU A 366 -17.78 -13.60 -6.49
N LYS A 367 -17.17 -14.21 -7.51
CA LYS A 367 -17.00 -15.66 -7.55
C LYS A 367 -15.97 -16.09 -6.53
N VAL A 368 -16.33 -17.10 -5.73
CA VAL A 368 -15.46 -17.79 -4.78
C VAL A 368 -15.25 -19.23 -5.23
N PHE A 369 -14.11 -19.83 -4.87
CA PHE A 369 -13.72 -21.20 -5.26
C PHE A 369 -13.25 -21.97 -4.04
N PRO A 370 -13.78 -23.17 -3.74
CA PRO A 370 -13.33 -24.00 -2.63
C PRO A 370 -11.81 -24.20 -2.66
N VAL A 371 -11.17 -24.08 -1.49
CA VAL A 371 -9.74 -24.37 -1.30
C VAL A 371 -9.59 -25.57 -0.39
N LYS A 372 -8.67 -26.47 -0.73
CA LYS A 372 -8.12 -27.46 0.20
C LYS A 372 -6.61 -27.37 0.23
N VAL A 373 -6.02 -27.74 1.35
CA VAL A 373 -4.56 -27.92 1.50
C VAL A 373 -4.32 -29.36 1.87
N ASP A 374 -3.42 -30.02 1.14
CA ASP A 374 -3.08 -31.43 1.34
C ASP A 374 -1.57 -31.59 1.22
N HIS A 375 -0.93 -32.22 2.21
CA HIS A 375 0.52 -32.41 2.31
C HIS A 375 1.40 -31.16 2.00
N GLY A 376 0.90 -29.95 2.27
CA GLY A 376 1.59 -28.68 2.00
C GLY A 376 1.36 -28.08 0.61
N GLU A 377 0.59 -28.77 -0.24
CA GLU A 377 0.13 -28.29 -1.54
C GLU A 377 -1.25 -27.65 -1.43
N VAL A 378 -1.47 -26.56 -2.17
CA VAL A 378 -2.75 -25.83 -2.21
C VAL A 378 -3.51 -26.21 -3.49
N PHE A 379 -4.78 -26.57 -3.36
CA PHE A 379 -5.66 -26.92 -4.48
C PHE A 379 -6.92 -26.07 -4.47
N LEU A 380 -7.40 -25.71 -5.66
CA LEU A 380 -8.70 -25.07 -5.88
C LEU A 380 -9.64 -26.02 -6.61
N GLU A 381 -10.92 -26.04 -6.24
CA GLU A 381 -11.95 -26.67 -7.05
C GLU A 381 -12.39 -25.68 -8.16
N LEU A 382 -12.07 -26.02 -9.41
CA LEU A 382 -12.29 -25.15 -10.57
C LEU A 382 -13.06 -25.87 -11.69
N PRO A 383 -13.98 -25.19 -12.38
CA PRO A 383 -14.62 -25.70 -13.59
C PRO A 383 -13.60 -25.81 -14.76
N PRO A 384 -13.99 -26.41 -15.91
CA PRO A 384 -13.20 -26.38 -17.13
C PRO A 384 -12.78 -24.96 -17.53
N GLN A 385 -11.53 -24.80 -18.00
CA GLN A 385 -10.95 -23.48 -18.33
C GLN A 385 -11.81 -22.68 -19.32
N GLU A 386 -12.38 -23.32 -20.35
CA GLU A 386 -13.26 -22.66 -21.32
C GLU A 386 -14.47 -21.97 -20.66
N GLN A 387 -15.06 -22.60 -19.64
CA GLN A 387 -16.21 -22.06 -18.92
C GLN A 387 -15.81 -20.89 -18.02
N LEU A 388 -14.67 -21.00 -17.33
CA LEU A 388 -14.20 -19.92 -16.48
C LEU A 388 -13.72 -18.73 -17.30
N ASN A 389 -13.06 -18.97 -18.44
CA ASN A 389 -12.70 -17.92 -19.39
C ASN A 389 -13.97 -17.20 -19.88
N ALA A 390 -14.99 -17.92 -20.36
CA ALA A 390 -16.24 -17.30 -20.83
C ALA A 390 -16.96 -16.44 -19.76
N LEU A 391 -16.69 -16.67 -18.47
CA LEU A 391 -17.34 -15.99 -17.34
C LEU A 391 -16.47 -14.89 -16.71
N LEU A 392 -15.16 -15.07 -16.63
CA LEU A 392 -14.23 -14.19 -15.90
C LEU A 392 -13.04 -13.66 -16.73
N ALA A 393 -12.76 -14.21 -17.92
CA ALA A 393 -11.83 -13.59 -18.86
C ALA A 393 -12.55 -12.44 -19.56
N SER A 394 -12.55 -11.28 -18.92
CA SER A 394 -13.25 -10.09 -19.40
C SER A 394 -12.37 -9.26 -20.33
N GLU A 395 -12.84 -9.06 -21.56
CA GLU A 395 -12.32 -7.99 -22.43
C GLU A 395 -12.61 -6.59 -21.85
N ARG A 396 -13.48 -6.50 -20.83
CA ARG A 396 -13.94 -5.27 -20.15
C ARG A 396 -12.89 -4.71 -19.18
N HIS A 397 -11.74 -4.34 -19.75
CA HIS A 397 -10.49 -3.86 -19.13
C HIS A 397 -9.45 -4.94 -18.73
N CYS A 398 -9.31 -5.99 -19.54
CA CYS A 398 -7.98 -6.52 -19.85
C CYS A 398 -7.86 -6.97 -21.33
N ILE A 399 -7.00 -6.24 -22.06
CA ILE A 399 -6.17 -6.72 -23.18
C ILE A 399 -6.91 -7.34 -24.39
N LYS A 400 -7.21 -6.48 -25.38
CA LYS A 400 -6.89 -6.78 -26.79
C LYS A 400 -5.84 -5.81 -27.35
N HIS A 401 -6.08 -4.51 -27.19
CA HIS A 401 -5.22 -3.48 -27.81
C HIS A 401 -3.84 -3.23 -27.18
N ALA A 402 -3.50 -3.84 -26.03
CA ALA A 402 -2.16 -3.69 -25.45
C ALA A 402 -1.07 -4.50 -26.18
N ARG A 403 -1.44 -5.55 -26.93
CA ARG A 403 -0.48 -6.31 -27.76
C ARG A 403 -0.24 -5.69 -29.14
N GLU A 404 -1.26 -5.06 -29.73
CA GLU A 404 -1.22 -4.60 -31.12
C GLU A 404 -0.49 -3.25 -31.33
N ARG A 405 -0.05 -2.57 -30.27
CA ARG A 405 0.47 -1.18 -30.34
C ARG A 405 1.76 -0.92 -29.56
N VAL A 406 2.49 -1.98 -29.20
CA VAL A 406 3.85 -1.88 -28.62
C VAL A 406 4.90 -2.35 -29.65
N GLU A 407 4.46 -2.86 -30.81
CA GLU A 407 5.29 -3.28 -31.95
C GLU A 407 5.21 -2.27 -33.14
N GLN A 408 4.78 -1.03 -32.88
CA GLN A 408 4.83 0.13 -33.78
C GLN A 408 5.36 1.35 -33.03
#